data_AF-A0A3D5ZJB3-F1
#
_entry.id   AF-A0A3D5ZJB3-F1
#
_cell.length_a   1.000
_cell.length_b   1.000
_cell.length_c   1.000
_cell.angle_alpha   90.00
_cell.angle_beta   90.00
_cell.angle_gamma   90.00
#
_symmetry.space_group_name_H-M   'P 1'
#
loop_
_entity.id
_entity.type
_entity.pdbx_description
1 polymer ?
#
loop_
_entity_poly.entity_id
_entity_poly.type
_entity_poly.pdbx_seq_one_letter_code
_entity_poly.pdbx_strand_id
1 'polypeptide(L)'
;PNSVHIPYTEVAQRLDELGCTKASSGWNCAQAKKVYAFCNGPVCPQSPIAIKAMVRDGFPAARIYYYRGGMLDWEALGLTVVKDAF
;
A
#
# COMPACT_ATOMS: atom_id res chain seq x y z
N PRO A 1 7.11 10.55 -5.39
CA PRO A 1 6.16 11.70 -5.52
C PRO A 1 4.71 11.19 -5.55
N ASN A 2 3.75 11.94 -4.99
CA ASN A 2 2.31 11.59 -4.95
C ASN A 2 1.96 10.25 -4.25
N SER A 3 2.84 9.75 -3.38
CA SER A 3 2.54 8.60 -2.54
C SER A 3 1.67 9.00 -1.34
N VAL A 4 0.75 8.13 -0.94
CA VAL A 4 -0.03 8.30 0.29
C VAL A 4 0.59 7.45 1.40
N HIS A 5 0.82 8.06 2.56
CA HIS A 5 1.28 7.33 3.74
C HIS A 5 0.10 6.66 4.46
N ILE A 6 0.11 5.33 4.48
CA ILE A 6 -0.87 4.52 5.23
C ILE A 6 -0.09 3.56 6.13
N PRO A 7 -0.14 3.74 7.47
CA PRO A 7 0.48 2.80 8.40
C PRO A 7 -0.04 1.38 8.21
N TYR A 8 0.85 0.38 8.23
CA TYR A 8 0.51 -1.02 8.00
C TYR A 8 -0.49 -1.58 9.04
N THR A 9 -0.57 -0.96 10.22
CA THR A 9 -1.53 -1.27 11.30
C THR A 9 -2.94 -0.76 11.00
N GLU A 10 -3.08 0.22 10.11
CA GLU A 10 -4.35 0.91 9.82
C GLU A 10 -4.93 0.54 8.45
N VAL A 11 -4.12 0.01 7.53
CA VAL A 11 -4.51 -0.20 6.12
C VAL A 11 -5.82 -1.00 5.97
N ALA A 12 -6.03 -2.00 6.82
CA ALA A 12 -7.24 -2.84 6.84
C ALA A 12 -8.53 -2.03 7.11
N GLN A 13 -8.42 -0.94 7.86
CA GLN A 13 -9.54 -0.07 8.24
C GLN A 13 -9.76 1.08 7.25
N ARG A 14 -8.80 1.31 6.35
CA ARG A 14 -8.72 2.45 5.41
C ARG A 14 -8.80 2.02 3.95
N LEU A 15 -9.43 0.86 3.66
CA LEU A 15 -9.56 0.36 2.28
C LEU A 15 -10.46 1.25 1.40
N ASP A 16 -11.28 2.11 2.00
CA ASP A 16 -12.06 3.13 1.30
C ASP A 16 -11.20 4.15 0.56
N GLU A 17 -10.04 4.53 1.11
CA GLU A 17 -9.06 5.39 0.42
C GLU A 17 -8.53 4.76 -0.87
N LEU A 18 -8.55 3.42 -0.91
CA LEU A 18 -8.12 2.60 -2.03
C LEU A 18 -9.29 2.21 -2.97
N GLY A 19 -10.48 2.78 -2.78
CA GLY A 19 -11.64 2.59 -3.65
C GLY A 19 -12.53 1.40 -3.30
N CYS A 20 -12.40 0.84 -2.09
CA CYS A 20 -13.39 -0.08 -1.55
C CYS A 20 -14.54 0.68 -0.88
N THR A 21 -15.66 0.01 -0.62
CA THR A 21 -16.77 0.56 0.16
C THR A 21 -17.14 -0.38 1.30
N LYS A 22 -17.55 0.18 2.45
CA LYS A 22 -18.05 -0.63 3.57
C LYS A 22 -19.44 -1.15 3.23
N ALA A 23 -19.61 -2.46 3.33
CA ALA A 23 -20.89 -3.16 3.22
C ALA A 23 -21.18 -3.90 4.54
N SER A 24 -22.41 -4.42 4.69
CA SER A 24 -22.82 -5.20 5.86
C SER A 24 -22.00 -6.48 6.04
N SER A 25 -21.45 -7.04 4.95
CA SER A 25 -20.64 -8.26 4.94
C SER A 25 -19.13 -8.01 4.94
N GLY A 26 -18.68 -6.78 5.20
CA GLY A 26 -17.26 -6.39 5.13
C GLY A 26 -16.97 -5.42 3.98
N TRP A 27 -15.76 -5.47 3.42
CA TRP A 27 -15.37 -4.59 2.33
C TRP A 27 -15.86 -5.08 0.96
N ASN A 28 -16.47 -4.19 0.18
CA ASN A 28 -16.71 -4.39 -1.24
C ASN A 28 -15.61 -3.67 -2.04
N CYS A 29 -14.71 -4.44 -2.64
CA CYS A 29 -13.57 -3.93 -3.40
C CYS A 29 -13.69 -4.15 -4.92
N ALA A 30 -14.91 -4.29 -5.46
CA ALA A 30 -15.14 -4.48 -6.90
C ALA A 30 -14.54 -3.34 -7.75
N GLN A 31 -14.56 -2.12 -7.21
CA GLN A 31 -14.03 -0.89 -7.84
C GLN A 31 -12.68 -0.44 -7.26
N ALA A 32 -11.98 -1.31 -6.50
CA ALA A 32 -10.72 -0.96 -5.87
C ALA A 32 -9.67 -0.48 -6.89
N LYS A 33 -8.87 0.53 -6.55
CA LYS A 33 -7.80 1.03 -7.42
C LYS A 33 -6.66 -0.01 -7.53
N LYS A 34 -5.85 0.12 -8.57
CA LYS A 34 -4.52 -0.52 -8.59
C LYS A 34 -3.61 0.23 -7.63
N VAL A 35 -2.87 -0.49 -6.79
CA VAL A 35 -1.99 0.10 -5.78
C VAL A 35 -0.57 -0.42 -5.94
N TYR A 36 0.40 0.48 -5.75
CA TYR A 36 1.80 0.11 -5.60
C TYR A 36 2.16 0.24 -4.12
N ALA A 37 2.43 -0.89 -3.47
CA ALA A 37 2.86 -0.94 -2.09
C ALA A 37 4.39 -0.93 -2.02
N PHE A 38 4.96 -0.12 -1.12
CA PHE A 38 6.39 -0.08 -0.82
C PHE A 38 6.60 0.37 0.64
N CYS A 39 7.81 0.19 1.15
CA CYS A 39 8.28 0.66 2.45
C CYS A 39 9.73 1.16 2.27
N ASN A 40 10.55 1.18 3.32
CA ASN A 40 11.94 1.56 3.28
C ASN A 40 12.77 0.67 2.35
N GLY A 41 12.57 -0.65 2.36
CA GLY A 41 13.33 -1.54 1.48
C GLY A 41 13.07 -3.03 1.72
N PRO A 42 13.89 -3.93 1.14
CA PRO A 42 13.64 -5.38 1.15
C PRO A 42 13.56 -6.02 2.54
N VAL A 43 14.19 -5.40 3.54
CA VAL A 43 14.19 -5.85 4.94
C VAL A 43 12.99 -5.34 5.76
N CYS A 44 12.21 -4.40 5.23
CA CYS A 44 11.05 -3.87 5.95
C CYS A 44 9.88 -4.87 5.89
N PRO A 45 9.38 -5.36 7.04
CA PRO A 45 8.29 -6.33 7.07
C PRO A 45 6.90 -5.70 6.84
N GLN A 46 6.80 -4.37 6.88
CA GLN A 46 5.52 -3.66 6.94
C GLN A 46 4.70 -3.81 5.67
N SER A 47 5.29 -3.66 4.47
CA SER A 47 4.51 -3.83 3.22
C SER A 47 3.98 -5.26 3.07
N PRO A 48 4.76 -6.33 3.30
CA PRO A 48 4.21 -7.69 3.31
C PRO A 48 3.07 -7.90 4.30
N ILE A 49 3.16 -7.33 5.51
CA ILE A 49 2.10 -7.42 6.53
C ILE A 49 0.84 -6.68 6.04
N ALA A 50 1.00 -5.45 5.56
CA ALA A 50 -0.10 -4.65 5.00
C ALA A 50 -0.79 -5.37 3.84
N ILE A 51 -0.03 -5.87 2.86
CA ILE A 51 -0.55 -6.59 1.69
C ILE A 51 -1.38 -7.80 2.13
N LYS A 52 -0.87 -8.59 3.09
CA LYS A 52 -1.59 -9.74 3.64
C LYS A 52 -2.88 -9.34 4.34
N ALA A 53 -2.86 -8.26 5.13
CA ALA A 53 -4.04 -7.74 5.80
C ALA A 53 -5.10 -7.25 4.80
N MET A 54 -4.69 -6.52 3.76
CA MET A 54 -5.57 -6.08 2.69
C MET A 54 -6.26 -7.25 1.99
N VAL A 55 -5.49 -8.28 1.59
CA VAL A 55 -6.05 -9.47 0.91
C VAL A 55 -6.98 -10.26 1.82
N ARG A 56 -6.60 -10.46 3.10
CA ARG A 56 -7.45 -11.10 4.11
C ARG A 56 -8.81 -10.41 4.21
N ASP A 57 -8.82 -9.09 4.12
CA ASP A 57 -10.02 -8.27 4.32
C ASP A 57 -10.77 -7.96 3.01
N GLY A 58 -10.42 -8.64 1.92
CA GLY A 58 -11.19 -8.63 0.67
C GLY A 58 -10.64 -7.73 -0.44
N PHE A 59 -9.48 -7.09 -0.25
CA PHE A 59 -8.83 -6.35 -1.33
C PHE A 59 -8.31 -7.31 -2.42
N PRO A 60 -8.56 -7.07 -3.71
CA PRO A 60 -8.15 -7.99 -4.77
C PRO A 60 -6.63 -8.07 -4.90
N ALA A 61 -6.05 -9.25 -4.65
CA ALA A 61 -4.60 -9.47 -4.75
C ALA A 61 -4.03 -9.08 -6.12
N ALA A 62 -4.78 -9.32 -7.21
CA ALA A 62 -4.40 -8.96 -8.57
C ALA A 62 -4.30 -7.44 -8.83
N ARG A 63 -4.79 -6.60 -7.90
CA ARG A 63 -4.68 -5.13 -7.98
C ARG A 63 -3.53 -4.57 -7.11
N ILE A 64 -2.78 -5.44 -6.42
CA ILE A 64 -1.64 -5.05 -5.60
C ILE A 64 -0.34 -5.33 -6.35
N TYR A 65 0.45 -4.28 -6.56
CA TYR A 65 1.80 -4.37 -7.09
C TYR A 65 2.78 -4.06 -5.96
N TYR A 66 3.71 -4.97 -5.70
CA TYR A 66 4.67 -4.80 -4.61
C TYR A 66 6.04 -4.35 -5.16
N TYR A 67 6.40 -3.09 -4.92
CA TYR A 67 7.75 -2.61 -5.21
C TYR A 67 8.67 -2.95 -4.03
N ARG A 68 9.24 -4.17 -4.09
CA ARG A 68 9.98 -4.79 -2.98
C ARG A 68 11.28 -4.08 -2.60
N GLY A 69 11.90 -3.40 -3.56
CA GLY A 69 13.10 -2.59 -3.36
C GLY A 69 12.91 -1.40 -2.42
N GLY A 70 11.67 -0.93 -2.27
CA GLY A 70 11.33 0.20 -1.41
C GLY A 70 12.10 1.47 -1.74
N MET A 71 12.15 2.38 -0.77
CA MET A 71 12.86 3.65 -0.91
C MET A 71 14.38 3.47 -1.09
N LEU A 72 14.98 2.42 -0.50
CA LEU A 72 16.41 2.12 -0.68
C LEU A 72 16.77 1.94 -2.15
N ASP A 73 16.06 1.07 -2.87
CA ASP A 73 16.32 0.86 -4.31
C ASP A 73 15.92 2.12 -5.12
N TRP A 74 14.83 2.78 -4.76
CA TRP A 74 14.37 4.00 -5.45
C TRP A 74 15.44 5.11 -5.43
N GLU A 75 16.02 5.37 -4.26
CA GLU A 75 17.07 6.36 -4.08
C GLU A 75 18.40 5.93 -4.71
N ALA A 76 18.77 4.64 -4.60
CA ALA A 76 19.98 4.12 -5.24
C ALA A 76 19.95 4.25 -6.77
N LEU A 77 18.76 4.19 -7.37
CA LEU A 77 18.54 4.41 -8.80
C LEU A 77 18.52 5.91 -9.19
N GLY A 78 18.66 6.83 -8.24
CA GLY A 78 18.64 8.27 -8.50
C GLY A 78 17.25 8.82 -8.87
N LEU A 79 16.17 8.11 -8.53
CA LEU A 79 14.81 8.54 -8.85
C LEU A 79 14.34 9.68 -7.93
N THR A 80 13.47 10.53 -8.44
CA THR A 80 12.99 11.71 -7.71
C THR A 80 12.25 11.34 -6.44
N VAL A 81 12.60 11.98 -5.34
CA VAL A 81 11.91 11.89 -4.05
C VAL A 81 11.29 13.24 -3.70
N VAL A 82 10.16 13.20 -2.99
CA VAL A 82 9.63 14.39 -2.31
C VAL A 82 9.99 14.20 -0.85
N LYS A 83 10.77 15.12 -0.31
CA LYS A 83 11.01 15.22 1.13
C LYS A 83 10.22 16.44 1.57
N ASP A 84 9.36 16.27 2.57
CA ASP A 84 8.87 17.44 3.28
C ASP A 84 10.10 18.08 3.94
N ALA A 85 10.45 19.29 3.50
CA ALA A 85 11.42 20.11 4.19
C ALA A 85 10.76 20.46 5.53
N PHE A 86 11.22 19.82 6.61
CA PHE A 86 10.90 20.23 7.96
C PHE A 86 11.33 21.69 8.18
#